data_AF-A0A379FI76-F1
#
_entry.id   AF-A0A379FI76-F1
#
_cell.length_a   1.000
_cell.length_b   1.000
_cell.length_c   1.000
_cell.angle_alpha   90.00
_cell.angle_beta   90.00
_cell.angle_gamma   90.00
#
_symmetry.space_group_name_H-M   'P 1'
#
loop_
_entity.id
_entity.type
_entity.pdbx_description
1 polymer ?
#
loop_
_entity_poly.entity_id
_entity_poly.type
_entity_poly.pdbx_seq_one_letter_code
_entity_poly.pdbx_strand_id
1 'polypeptide(L)'
;MLTFSLQRYKKIPVTIASNALKHAQLQFYDVLLVDTAGRLHVDEGMMEEIQLLHKAINPVETLFVVDAMTGQDAANTAKAFNEALPLTGVVLTKVDGDARGGAALSIRHITGKPIKFLGVW
;
A
#
# COMPACT_ATOMS: atom_id res chain seq x y z
N MET A 1 -16.02 7.95 6.20
CA MET A 1 -14.79 7.54 5.51
C MET A 1 -14.46 8.55 4.43
N LEU A 2 -13.19 8.93 4.31
CA LEU A 2 -12.68 9.91 3.35
C LEU A 2 -11.53 9.28 2.56
N THR A 3 -11.50 9.46 1.25
CA THR A 3 -10.47 8.88 0.37
C THR A 3 -9.75 9.98 -0.40
N PHE A 4 -8.42 9.96 -0.39
CA PHE A 4 -7.58 10.87 -1.16
C PHE A 4 -6.62 10.09 -2.06
N SER A 5 -6.63 10.37 -3.35
CA SER A 5 -5.65 9.82 -4.30
C SER A 5 -4.54 10.81 -4.58
N LEU A 6 -3.30 10.36 -4.39
CA LEU A 6 -2.09 11.15 -4.62
C LEU A 6 -1.67 11.17 -6.10
N GLN A 7 -2.29 10.33 -6.94
CA GLN A 7 -1.93 10.20 -8.36
C GLN A 7 -2.39 11.39 -9.22
N ARG A 8 -3.36 12.18 -8.76
CA ARG A 8 -4.06 13.19 -9.58
C ARG A 8 -3.49 14.61 -9.50
N TYR A 9 -2.40 14.83 -8.76
CA TYR A 9 -1.95 16.18 -8.45
C TYR A 9 -0.48 16.41 -8.81
N LYS A 10 -0.19 17.53 -9.48
CA LYS A 10 1.16 18.08 -9.71
C LYS A 10 1.86 18.58 -8.43
N LYS A 11 1.34 18.26 -7.25
CA LYS A 11 1.78 18.75 -5.93
C LYS A 11 2.53 17.64 -5.20
N ILE A 12 3.45 18.02 -4.31
CA ILE A 12 4.25 17.10 -3.50
C ILE A 12 3.32 16.18 -2.67
N PRO A 13 3.40 14.84 -2.80
CA PRO A 13 2.46 13.90 -2.17
C PRO A 13 2.34 14.07 -0.65
N VAL A 14 3.45 14.35 0.02
CA VAL A 14 3.51 14.65 1.47
C VAL A 14 2.55 15.78 1.86
N THR A 15 2.51 16.85 1.06
CA THR A 15 1.67 18.02 1.31
C THR A 15 0.18 17.67 1.16
N ILE A 16 -0.16 16.87 0.16
CA ILE A 16 -1.55 16.46 -0.08
C ILE A 16 -2.04 15.57 1.07
N ALA A 17 -1.26 14.56 1.46
CA ALA A 17 -1.67 13.65 2.53
C ALA A 17 -1.72 14.34 3.91
N SER A 18 -0.79 15.25 4.19
CA SER A 18 -0.82 16.05 5.42
C SER A 18 -2.06 16.94 5.50
N ASN A 19 -2.46 17.54 4.37
CA ASN A 19 -3.68 18.34 4.30
C ASN A 19 -4.94 17.47 4.39
N ALA A 20 -4.93 16.29 3.78
CA ALA A 20 -6.02 15.33 3.88
C ALA A 20 -6.22 14.87 5.33
N LEU A 21 -5.12 14.60 6.06
CA LEU A 21 -5.16 14.23 7.47
C LEU A 21 -5.75 15.35 8.34
N LYS A 22 -5.29 16.59 8.14
CA LYS A 22 -5.84 17.77 8.85
C LYS A 22 -7.33 17.95 8.54
N HIS A 23 -7.73 17.80 7.28
CA HIS A 23 -9.12 17.91 6.88
C HIS A 23 -9.97 16.80 7.51
N ALA A 24 -9.47 15.56 7.51
CA ALA A 24 -10.13 14.42 8.15
C ALA A 24 -10.39 14.69 9.65
N GLN A 25 -9.39 15.22 10.35
CA GLN A 25 -9.49 15.58 11.77
C GLN A 25 -10.49 16.71 12.02
N LEU A 26 -10.42 17.80 11.24
CA LEU A 26 -11.32 18.96 11.38
C LEU A 26 -12.78 18.64 11.06
N GLN A 27 -13.03 17.60 10.26
CA GLN A 27 -14.37 17.16 9.85
C GLN A 27 -14.82 15.89 10.57
N PHE A 28 -14.08 15.45 11.61
CA PHE A 28 -14.42 14.30 12.44
C PHE A 28 -14.65 13.00 11.65
N TYR A 29 -13.84 12.76 10.63
CA TYR A 29 -13.84 11.47 9.94
C TYR A 29 -13.10 10.42 10.77
N ASP A 30 -13.70 9.24 10.94
CA ASP A 30 -13.06 8.12 11.66
C ASP A 30 -11.99 7.39 10.83
N VAL A 31 -12.16 7.37 9.50
CA VAL A 31 -11.32 6.60 8.57
C VAL A 31 -10.89 7.47 7.40
N LEU A 32 -9.57 7.55 7.18
CA LEU A 32 -8.92 8.17 6.03
C LEU A 32 -8.17 7.10 5.23
N LEU A 33 -8.52 6.94 3.95
CA LEU A 33 -7.80 6.11 3.00
C LEU A 33 -6.91 7.00 2.12
N VAL A 34 -5.61 6.77 2.16
CA VAL A 34 -4.63 7.47 1.33
C VAL A 34 -4.16 6.53 0.23
N ASP A 35 -4.64 6.78 -0.99
CA ASP A 35 -4.24 6.03 -2.19
C ASP A 35 -2.98 6.64 -2.80
N THR A 36 -1.92 5.85 -2.87
CA THR A 36 -0.60 6.27 -3.34
C THR A 36 -0.38 5.86 -4.79
N ALA A 37 0.56 6.50 -5.50
CA ALA A 37 0.99 6.00 -6.80
C ALA A 37 1.55 4.57 -6.71
N GLY A 38 1.25 3.75 -7.72
CA GLY A 38 1.94 2.47 -7.91
C GLY A 38 3.43 2.72 -8.13
N ARG A 39 4.28 1.87 -7.56
CA ARG A 39 5.73 2.01 -7.60
C ARG A 39 6.37 0.68 -7.93
N LEU A 40 7.39 0.72 -8.77
CA LEU A 40 8.28 -0.43 -8.94
C LEU A 40 9.28 -0.44 -7.78
N HIS A 41 9.54 -1.62 -7.23
CA HIS A 41 10.45 -1.77 -6.09
C HIS A 41 11.90 -1.38 -6.41
N VAL A 42 12.25 -1.25 -7.70
CA VAL A 42 13.57 -0.82 -8.20
C VAL A 42 13.71 0.70 -8.33
N ASP A 43 12.63 1.47 -8.17
CA ASP A 43 12.67 2.93 -8.27
C ASP A 43 12.98 3.54 -6.89
N GLU A 44 14.27 3.73 -6.61
CA GLU A 44 14.78 4.25 -5.33
C GLU A 44 14.16 5.61 -4.97
N GLY A 45 14.03 6.53 -5.94
CA GLY A 45 13.48 7.85 -5.70
C GLY A 45 12.01 7.81 -5.29
N MET A 46 11.22 6.95 -5.95
CA MET A 46 9.83 6.73 -5.55
C MET A 46 9.71 6.03 -4.19
N MET A 47 10.65 5.14 -3.85
CA MET A 47 10.69 4.45 -2.55
C MET A 47 11.07 5.39 -1.40
N GLU A 48 12.00 6.33 -1.61
CA GLU A 48 12.28 7.39 -0.65
C GLU A 48 11.06 8.30 -0.44
N GLU A 49 10.37 8.68 -1.52
CA GLU A 49 9.17 9.52 -1.44
C GLU A 49 8.08 8.87 -0.57
N ILE A 50 7.83 7.56 -0.72
CA ILE A 50 6.81 6.87 0.08
C ILE A 50 7.22 6.73 1.54
N GLN A 51 8.52 6.55 1.83
CA GLN A 51 9.02 6.55 3.21
C GLN A 51 8.82 7.92 3.89
N LEU A 52 9.13 9.01 3.19
CA LEU A 52 8.89 10.37 3.66
C LEU A 52 7.39 10.61 3.91
N LEU A 53 6.55 10.17 2.98
CA LEU A 53 5.09 10.24 3.12
C LEU A 53 4.61 9.48 4.36
N HIS A 54 5.04 8.23 4.53
CA HIS A 54 4.68 7.40 5.67
C HIS A 54 5.09 8.07 6.99
N LYS A 55 6.31 8.60 7.05
CA LYS A 55 6.81 9.31 8.24
C LYS A 55 5.99 10.58 8.54
N ALA A 56 5.55 11.30 7.51
CA ALA A 56 4.82 12.55 7.68
C ALA A 56 3.40 12.35 8.23
N ILE A 57 2.70 11.28 7.83
CA ILE A 57 1.31 11.04 8.25
C ILE A 57 1.17 9.96 9.34
N ASN A 58 2.24 9.21 9.63
CA ASN A 58 2.33 8.17 10.65
C ASN A 58 1.07 7.27 10.72
N PRO A 59 0.76 6.55 9.63
CA PRO A 59 -0.48 5.79 9.54
C PRO A 59 -0.47 4.60 10.50
N VAL A 60 -1.65 4.27 11.04
CA VAL A 60 -1.84 3.07 11.87
C VAL A 60 -1.85 1.77 11.04
N GLU A 61 -2.16 1.88 9.76
CA GLU A 61 -2.27 0.78 8.80
C GLU A 61 -1.55 1.15 7.51
N THR A 62 -0.59 0.31 7.12
CA THR A 62 0.09 0.33 5.82
C THR A 62 -0.16 -1.01 5.14
N LEU A 63 -0.97 -0.99 4.08
CA LEU A 63 -1.41 -2.19 3.36
C LEU A 63 -0.69 -2.32 2.02
N PHE A 64 -0.03 -3.45 1.80
CA PHE A 64 0.56 -3.77 0.50
C PHE A 64 -0.48 -4.47 -0.39
N VAL A 65 -0.77 -3.88 -1.54
CA VAL A 65 -1.77 -4.38 -2.49
C VAL A 65 -1.07 -5.06 -3.65
N VAL A 66 -1.42 -6.31 -3.92
CA VAL A 66 -0.76 -7.13 -4.95
C VAL A 66 -1.74 -8.08 -5.62
N ASP A 67 -1.48 -8.38 -6.89
CA ASP A 67 -2.27 -9.27 -7.73
C ASP A 67 -1.92 -10.74 -7.42
N ALA A 68 -2.94 -11.57 -7.23
CA ALA A 68 -2.79 -13.00 -6.92
C ALA A 68 -2.18 -13.79 -8.08
N MET A 69 -2.26 -13.29 -9.31
CA MET A 69 -1.63 -13.89 -10.48
C MET A 69 -0.13 -13.59 -10.57
N THR A 70 0.37 -12.59 -9.82
CA THR A 70 1.79 -12.24 -9.82
C THR A 70 2.56 -13.34 -9.10
N GLY A 71 3.29 -14.15 -9.87
CA GLY A 71 4.04 -15.31 -9.38
C GLY A 71 5.28 -14.94 -8.54
N GLN A 72 6.47 -15.37 -8.97
CA GLN A 72 7.71 -15.16 -8.22
C GLN A 72 8.08 -13.66 -8.06
N ASP A 73 7.65 -12.78 -8.96
CA ASP A 73 7.96 -11.35 -8.88
C ASP A 73 7.24 -10.64 -7.71
N ALA A 74 6.07 -11.16 -7.30
CA ALA A 74 5.36 -10.65 -6.13
C ALA A 74 6.16 -10.83 -4.84
N ALA A 75 6.92 -11.92 -4.75
CA ALA A 75 7.77 -12.24 -3.62
C ALA A 75 8.88 -11.19 -3.42
N ASN A 76 9.58 -10.86 -4.50
CA ASN A 76 10.65 -9.86 -4.49
C ASN A 76 10.11 -8.46 -4.20
N THR A 77 9.01 -8.09 -4.86
CA THR A 77 8.35 -6.81 -4.63
C THR A 77 7.89 -6.69 -3.18
N ALA A 78 7.21 -7.70 -2.65
CA ALA A 78 6.75 -7.70 -1.26
C ALA A 78 7.91 -7.58 -0.26
N LYS A 79 9.05 -8.23 -0.53
CA LYS A 79 10.26 -8.10 0.29
C LYS A 79 10.75 -6.65 0.33
N ALA A 80 10.95 -6.04 -0.83
CA ALA A 80 11.47 -4.68 -0.93
C ALA A 80 10.54 -3.65 -0.24
N PHE A 81 9.21 -3.77 -0.43
CA PHE A 81 8.26 -2.91 0.28
C PHE A 81 8.24 -3.16 1.79
N ASN A 82 8.40 -4.40 2.24
CA ASN A 82 8.44 -4.73 3.67
C ASN A 82 9.74 -4.27 4.35
N GLU A 83 10.84 -4.16 3.61
CA GLU A 83 12.09 -3.57 4.10
C GLU A 83 12.03 -2.04 4.16
N ALA A 84 11.38 -1.42 3.18
CA ALA A 84 11.26 0.04 3.09
C ALA A 84 10.17 0.64 3.97
N LEU A 85 9.05 -0.07 4.16
CA LEU A 85 7.89 0.43 4.89
C LEU A 85 7.47 -0.55 5.98
N PRO A 86 7.00 -0.05 7.14
CA PRO A 86 6.47 -0.90 8.19
C PRO A 86 5.07 -1.39 7.79
N LEU A 87 5.01 -2.39 6.90
CA LEU A 87 3.77 -2.99 6.45
C LEU A 87 3.04 -3.64 7.64
N THR A 88 1.72 -3.52 7.62
CA THR A 88 0.83 -4.03 8.67
C THR A 88 -0.10 -5.13 8.16
N GLY A 89 -0.29 -5.21 6.85
CA GLY A 89 -1.14 -6.20 6.22
C GLY A 89 -0.98 -6.20 4.70
N VAL A 90 -1.60 -7.19 4.09
CA VAL A 90 -1.60 -7.40 2.64
C VAL A 90 -3.04 -7.48 2.15
N VAL A 91 -3.28 -6.90 0.97
CA VAL A 91 -4.50 -7.07 0.19
C VAL A 91 -4.13 -7.84 -1.07
N LEU A 92 -4.75 -9.00 -1.26
CA LEU A 92 -4.63 -9.77 -2.50
C LEU A 92 -5.78 -9.44 -3.41
N THR A 93 -5.49 -9.29 -4.70
CA THR A 93 -6.45 -8.87 -5.72
C THR A 93 -6.52 -9.89 -6.85
N LYS A 94 -7.58 -9.87 -7.67
CA LYS A 94 -7.82 -10.85 -8.77
C LYS A 94 -7.85 -12.30 -8.32
N VAL A 95 -8.35 -12.57 -7.12
CA VAL A 95 -8.26 -13.91 -6.52
C VAL A 95 -9.19 -14.93 -7.19
N ASP A 96 -10.15 -14.46 -7.98
CA ASP A 96 -11.11 -15.23 -8.76
C ASP A 96 -10.57 -15.69 -10.13
N GLY A 97 -9.37 -15.23 -10.51
CA GLY A 97 -8.65 -15.78 -11.66
C GLY A 97 -8.11 -17.20 -11.41
N ASP A 98 -7.44 -17.80 -12.41
CA ASP A 98 -6.78 -19.13 -12.29
C ASP A 98 -5.53 -19.12 -11.37
N ALA A 99 -5.43 -18.11 -10.49
CA ALA A 99 -4.37 -18.00 -9.50
C ALA A 99 -4.57 -19.04 -8.40
N ARG A 100 -3.73 -20.08 -8.39
CA ARG A 100 -3.78 -21.19 -7.41
C ARG A 100 -3.34 -20.83 -5.99
N GLY A 101 -3.45 -19.56 -5.57
CA GLY A 101 -3.13 -19.10 -4.21
C GLY A 101 -1.64 -19.10 -3.84
N GLY A 102 -0.73 -19.50 -4.74
CA GLY A 102 0.72 -19.58 -4.45
C GLY A 102 1.33 -18.22 -4.09
N ALA A 103 0.87 -17.14 -4.73
CA ALA A 103 1.32 -15.78 -4.41
C ALA A 103 1.00 -15.42 -2.94
N ALA A 104 -0.19 -15.77 -2.46
CA ALA A 104 -0.63 -15.52 -1.09
C ALA A 104 0.31 -16.13 -0.05
N LEU A 105 0.68 -17.40 -0.27
CA LEU A 105 1.59 -18.13 0.61
C LEU A 105 2.98 -17.51 0.61
N SER A 106 3.54 -17.21 -0.57
CA SER A 106 4.87 -16.61 -0.71
C SER A 106 4.94 -15.24 -0.06
N ILE A 107 3.96 -14.37 -0.30
CA ILE A 107 3.92 -13.02 0.26
C ILE A 107 3.82 -13.08 1.78
N ARG A 108 2.93 -13.93 2.33
CA ARG A 108 2.81 -14.09 3.78
C ARG A 108 4.10 -14.63 4.39
N HIS A 109 4.76 -15.59 3.73
CA HIS A 109 6.01 -16.16 4.21
C HIS A 109 7.14 -15.12 4.27
N ILE A 110 7.23 -14.26 3.26
CA ILE A 110 8.30 -13.26 3.14
C ILE A 110 8.06 -12.06 4.05
N THR A 111 6.85 -11.52 4.04
CA THR A 111 6.52 -10.29 4.80
C THR A 111 6.21 -10.58 6.26
N GLY A 112 5.77 -11.80 6.57
CA GLY A 112 5.22 -12.17 7.88
C GLY A 112 3.90 -11.47 8.20
N LYS A 113 3.32 -10.70 7.27
CA LYS A 113 2.13 -9.87 7.51
C LYS A 113 0.85 -10.63 7.20
N PRO A 114 -0.24 -10.38 7.94
CA PRO A 114 -1.52 -11.01 7.67
C PRO A 114 -2.11 -10.52 6.33
N ILE A 115 -2.75 -11.43 5.60
CA ILE A 115 -3.64 -11.06 4.49
C ILE A 115 -4.96 -10.60 5.11
N LYS A 116 -5.28 -9.31 4.95
CA LYS A 116 -6.47 -8.70 5.57
C LYS A 116 -7.69 -8.74 4.67
N PHE A 117 -7.49 -8.65 3.36
CA PHE A 117 -8.57 -8.62 2.37
C PHE A 117 -8.21 -9.41 1.11
N LEU A 118 -9.25 -9.95 0.47
CA LEU A 118 -9.22 -10.58 -0.83
C LEU A 118 -10.16 -9.80 -1.76
N GLY A 119 -9.64 -9.29 -2.87
CA GLY A 119 -10.39 -8.65 -3.94
C GLY A 119 -10.76 -9.68 -5.00
N VAL A 120 -12.06 -9.88 -5.17
CA VAL A 120 -12.71 -10.66 -6.24
C VAL A 120 -13.32 -9.68 -7.24
N TRP A 121 -13.16 -9.88 -8.55
CA TRP A 121 -13.82 -9.01 -9.55
C TRP A 121 -14.09 -9.62 -10.92
#